data_AF-A0A5F2G6S8-F1
#
_entry.id   AF-A0A5F2G6S8-F1
#
_cell.length_a   1.000
_cell.length_b   1.000
_cell.length_c   1.000
_cell.angle_alpha   90.00
_cell.angle_beta   90.00
_cell.angle_gamma   90.00
#
_symmetry.space_group_name_H-M   'P 1'
#
loop_
_entity.id
_entity.type
_entity.pdbx_description
1 polymer ?
#
loop_
_entity_poly.entity_id
_entity_poly.type
_entity_poly.pdbx_seq_one_letter_code
_entity_poly.pdbx_strand_id
1 'polypeptide(L)'
;PESVPINMLIPIEGTPLAAADAIDPIDFVRIVALARVMMPKSYVRLSAGRTAMSDETQALCFFAGANSIFVGDTLLTAGNPGEDKDTLLFRRLGIEPMELATQ
;
A
#
# COMPACT_ATOMS: atom_id res chain seq x y z
N PRO A 1 16.25 -4.81 -4.26
CA PRO A 1 15.73 -3.97 -5.37
C PRO A 1 15.53 -2.53 -4.85
N GLU A 2 15.43 -1.53 -5.72
CA GLU A 2 15.18 -0.14 -5.28
C GLU A 2 13.77 0.03 -4.71
N SER A 3 12.78 -0.63 -5.32
CA SER A 3 11.39 -0.65 -4.87
C SER A 3 10.87 -2.08 -4.73
N VAL A 4 10.10 -2.33 -3.67
CA VAL A 4 9.48 -3.62 -3.33
C VAL A 4 7.97 -3.38 -3.22
N PRO A 5 7.20 -3.63 -4.30
CA PRO A 5 5.75 -3.53 -4.24
C PRO A 5 5.15 -4.73 -3.50
N ILE A 6 4.21 -4.46 -2.60
CA ILE A 6 3.42 -5.46 -1.89
C ILE A 6 1.96 -5.19 -2.23
N ASN A 7 1.37 -6.10 -2.98
CA ASN A 7 -0.03 -6.06 -3.39
C ASN A 7 -0.86 -6.93 -2.46
N MET A 8 -2.02 -6.44 -2.04
CA MET A 8 -3.07 -7.30 -1.53
C MET A 8 -3.85 -7.87 -2.72
N LEU A 9 -4.16 -9.17 -2.67
CA LEU A 9 -4.98 -9.81 -3.69
C LEU A 9 -6.32 -9.08 -3.79
N ILE A 10 -6.68 -8.69 -5.02
CA ILE A 10 -8.02 -8.23 -5.37
C ILE A 10 -8.67 -9.40 -6.11
N PRO A 11 -9.63 -10.11 -5.51
CA PRO A 11 -10.34 -11.18 -6.20
C PRO A 11 -11.11 -10.62 -7.40
N ILE A 12 -10.92 -11.25 -8.58
CA ILE A 12 -11.61 -10.86 -9.82
C ILE A 12 -12.42 -12.06 -10.30
N GLU A 13 -13.70 -11.83 -10.60
CA GLU A 13 -14.60 -12.85 -11.14
C GLU A 13 -14.01 -13.50 -12.41
N GLY A 14 -14.13 -14.83 -12.51
CA GLY A 14 -13.56 -15.60 -13.61
C GLY A 14 -12.08 -15.96 -13.46
N THR A 15 -11.38 -15.45 -12.43
CA THR A 15 -10.01 -15.90 -12.12
C THR A 15 -10.00 -17.10 -11.15
N PRO A 16 -8.96 -17.95 -11.15
CA PRO A 16 -8.86 -19.06 -10.20
C PRO A 16 -8.91 -18.67 -8.73
N LEU A 17 -8.58 -17.41 -8.40
CA LEU A 17 -8.57 -16.87 -7.04
C LEU A 17 -9.79 -15.98 -6.74
N ALA A 18 -10.85 -16.04 -7.56
CA ALA A 18 -12.05 -15.24 -7.37
C ALA A 18 -12.74 -15.50 -6.01
N ALA A 19 -12.64 -16.72 -5.49
CA ALA A 19 -13.22 -17.16 -4.22
C ALA A 19 -12.17 -17.35 -3.11
N ALA A 20 -10.98 -16.75 -3.26
CA ALA A 20 -9.96 -16.81 -2.22
C ALA A 20 -10.41 -16.07 -0.96
N ASP A 21 -10.07 -16.62 0.21
CA ASP A 21 -10.33 -15.97 1.49
C ASP A 21 -9.58 -14.64 1.61
N ALA A 22 -10.18 -13.69 2.31
CA ALA A 22 -9.54 -12.41 2.60
C ALA A 22 -8.33 -12.62 3.52
N ILE A 23 -7.26 -11.86 3.28
CA ILE A 23 -6.07 -11.87 4.14
C ILE A 23 -6.38 -11.05 5.40
N ASP A 24 -6.01 -11.58 6.56
CA ASP A 24 -6.11 -10.83 7.82
C ASP A 24 -5.26 -9.54 7.75
N PRO A 25 -5.82 -8.36 8.10
CA PRO A 25 -5.08 -7.09 8.03
C PRO A 25 -3.75 -7.08 8.81
N ILE A 26 -3.68 -7.77 9.95
CA ILE A 26 -2.47 -7.85 10.77
C ILE A 26 -1.42 -8.72 10.09
N ASP A 27 -1.82 -9.80 9.42
CA ASP A 27 -0.90 -10.62 8.64
C ASP A 27 -0.30 -9.83 7.49
N PHE A 28 -1.10 -9.01 6.80
CA PHE A 28 -0.61 -8.13 5.75
C PHE A 28 0.38 -7.08 6.30
N VAL A 29 0.06 -6.43 7.42
CA VAL A 29 0.98 -5.49 8.10
C VAL A 29 2.29 -6.20 8.50
N ARG A 30 2.23 -7.45 8.96
CA ARG A 30 3.41 -8.24 9.31
C ARG A 30 4.32 -8.48 8.11
N ILE A 31 3.75 -8.73 6.93
CA ILE A 31 4.52 -8.88 5.67
C ILE A 31 5.23 -7.56 5.32
N VAL A 32 4.56 -6.41 5.48
CA VAL A 32 5.17 -5.08 5.26
C VAL A 32 6.33 -4.86 6.23
N ALA A 33 6.15 -5.15 7.52
CA ALA A 33 7.20 -5.04 8.53
C ALA A 33 8.40 -5.93 8.21
N LEU A 34 8.15 -7.19 7.81
CA LEU A 34 9.20 -8.12 7.40
C LEU A 34 9.99 -7.58 6.21
N ALA A 35 9.31 -7.07 5.18
CA ALA A 35 9.96 -6.48 4.02
C ALA A 35 10.84 -5.28 4.39
N ARG A 36 10.37 -4.39 5.26
CA ARG A 36 11.15 -3.26 5.79
C ARG A 36 12.41 -3.74 6.51
N VAL A 37 12.30 -4.72 7.40
CA VAL A 37 13.45 -5.26 8.16
C VAL A 37 14.47 -5.92 7.24
N MET A 38 14.02 -6.73 6.29
CA MET A 38 14.91 -7.44 5.36
C MET A 38 15.57 -6.50 4.35
N MET A 39 14.91 -5.41 3.97
CA MET A 39 15.33 -4.52 2.88
C MET A 39 15.28 -3.05 3.34
N PRO A 40 16.13 -2.65 4.30
CA PRO A 40 16.04 -1.35 4.96
C PRO A 40 16.26 -0.16 4.01
N LYS A 41 16.99 -0.35 2.91
CA LYS A 41 17.28 0.70 1.91
C LYS A 41 16.25 0.78 0.78
N SER A 42 15.33 -0.17 0.70
CA SER A 42 14.33 -0.21 -0.37
C SER A 42 13.13 0.68 -0.02
N TYR A 43 12.49 1.21 -1.07
CA TYR A 43 11.13 1.69 -0.96
C TYR A 43 10.20 0.50 -0.84
N VAL A 44 9.45 0.40 0.26
CA VAL A 44 8.41 -0.60 0.42
C VAL A 44 7.12 0.05 -0.04
N ARG A 45 6.61 -0.40 -1.19
CA ARG A 45 5.45 0.21 -1.85
C ARG A 45 4.18 -0.54 -1.50
N LEU A 46 3.26 0.16 -0.85
CA LEU A 46 1.89 -0.28 -0.66
C LEU A 46 1.12 0.00 -1.94
N SER A 47 0.76 -1.04 -2.71
CA SER A 47 0.24 -0.89 -4.07
C SER A 47 -1.22 -1.35 -4.24
N ALA A 48 -1.49 -2.43 -4.98
CA ALA A 48 -2.86 -2.85 -5.25
C ALA A 48 -3.58 -3.34 -3.98
N GLY A 49 -4.89 -3.10 -3.93
CA GLY A 49 -5.78 -3.54 -2.85
C GLY A 49 -5.98 -2.53 -1.72
N ARG A 50 -5.33 -1.35 -1.78
CA ARG A 50 -5.51 -0.27 -0.80
C ARG A 50 -6.95 0.22 -0.66
N THR A 51 -7.74 0.18 -1.73
CA THR A 51 -9.15 0.57 -1.71
C THR A 51 -9.99 -0.29 -0.77
N ALA A 52 -9.62 -1.55 -0.55
CA ALA A 52 -10.28 -2.45 0.38
C ALA A 52 -9.75 -2.35 1.82
N MET A 53 -8.64 -1.63 2.05
CA MET A 53 -8.06 -1.43 3.38
C MET A 53 -8.78 -0.30 4.13
N SER A 54 -8.96 -0.49 5.44
CA SER A 54 -9.36 0.60 6.33
C SER A 54 -8.22 1.63 6.49
N ASP A 55 -8.56 2.83 6.96
CA ASP A 55 -7.58 3.87 7.26
C ASP A 55 -6.55 3.40 8.30
N GLU A 56 -7.00 2.66 9.31
CA GLU A 56 -6.15 2.09 10.37
C GLU A 56 -5.18 1.05 9.81
N THR A 57 -5.65 0.22 8.88
CA THR A 57 -4.79 -0.79 8.23
C THR A 57 -3.70 -0.12 7.40
N GLN A 58 -4.05 0.93 6.63
CA GLN A 58 -3.06 1.70 5.88
C GLN A 58 -2.10 2.43 6.82
N ALA A 59 -2.60 3.04 7.89
CA ALA A 59 -1.78 3.69 8.91
C ALA A 59 -0.77 2.72 9.54
N LEU A 60 -1.19 1.51 9.88
CA LEU A 60 -0.32 0.46 10.39
C LEU A 60 0.71 0.00 9.34
N CYS A 61 0.36 -0.06 8.06
CA CYS A 61 1.33 -0.36 7.00
C CYS A 61 2.41 0.72 6.88
N PHE A 62 2.05 2.00 6.93
CA PHE A 62 3.02 3.10 6.94
C PHE A 62 3.90 3.05 8.19
N PHE A 63 3.30 2.85 9.36
CA PHE A 63 4.04 2.67 10.62
C PHE A 63 5.00 1.48 10.58
N ALA A 64 4.59 0.36 9.98
CA ALA A 64 5.40 -0.85 9.81
C ALA A 64 6.58 -0.67 8.83
N GLY A 65 6.53 0.34 7.95
CA GLY A 65 7.65 0.71 7.09
C GLY A 65 7.33 0.83 5.61
N ALA A 66 6.06 0.78 5.19
CA ALA A 66 5.69 1.22 3.85
C ALA A 66 5.99 2.72 3.70
N ASN A 67 6.56 3.11 2.56
CA ASN A 67 6.95 4.51 2.30
C ASN A 67 6.81 4.90 0.82
N SER A 68 5.97 4.18 0.08
CA SER A 68 5.64 4.48 -1.31
C SER A 68 4.23 3.98 -1.62
N ILE A 69 3.49 4.69 -2.46
CA ILE A 69 2.17 4.29 -2.98
C ILE A 69 2.06 4.62 -4.48
N PHE A 70 1.01 4.12 -5.12
CA PHE A 70 0.52 4.68 -6.39
C PHE A 70 -0.50 5.78 -6.09
N VAL A 71 -0.38 6.92 -6.78
CA VAL A 71 -1.32 8.04 -6.73
C VAL A 71 -2.05 8.13 -8.08
N GLY A 72 -3.36 8.41 -8.04
CA GLY A 72 -4.24 8.44 -9.20
C GLY A 72 -5.47 7.55 -9.00
N ASP A 73 -6.44 7.63 -9.90
CA ASP A 73 -7.76 6.99 -9.70
C ASP A 73 -7.79 5.49 -10.06
N THR A 74 -6.86 5.04 -10.92
CA THR A 74 -6.83 3.67 -11.45
C THR A 74 -5.40 3.14 -11.45
N LEU A 75 -5.24 1.85 -11.14
CA LEU A 75 -4.00 1.10 -11.39
C LEU A 75 -4.01 0.62 -12.85
N LEU A 76 -3.81 -0.68 -13.08
CA LEU A 76 -3.90 -1.29 -14.41
C LEU A 76 -5.35 -1.65 -14.78
N THR A 77 -6.10 -2.23 -13.84
CA THR A 77 -7.47 -2.73 -14.05
C THR A 77 -8.40 -2.54 -12.86
N ALA A 78 -7.88 -2.07 -11.72
CA ALA A 78 -8.62 -1.90 -10.47
C ALA A 78 -8.52 -0.45 -9.98
N GLY A 79 -9.55 -0.01 -9.25
CA GLY A 79 -9.58 1.30 -8.63
C GLY A 79 -8.47 1.46 -7.59
N ASN A 80 -7.92 2.66 -7.51
CA ASN A 80 -6.97 3.09 -6.49
C ASN A 80 -7.65 4.15 -5.60
N PRO A 81 -7.23 4.36 -4.33
CA PRO A 81 -7.74 5.49 -3.57
C PRO A 81 -7.49 6.80 -4.33
N GLY A 82 -8.52 7.62 -4.46
CA GLY A 82 -8.40 8.93 -5.11
C GLY A 82 -7.47 9.86 -4.31
N GLU A 83 -6.87 10.82 -5.00
CA GLU A 83 -5.88 11.76 -4.46
C GLU A 83 -6.36 12.46 -3.17
N ASP A 84 -7.65 12.78 -3.09
CA ASP A 84 -8.26 13.40 -1.91
C ASP A 84 -8.22 12.50 -0.66
N LYS A 85 -8.51 11.20 -0.80
CA LYS A 85 -8.54 10.27 0.35
C LYS A 85 -7.13 10.07 0.91
N ASP A 86 -6.16 9.89 0.02
CA ASP A 86 -4.77 9.70 0.39
C ASP A 86 -4.21 10.95 1.07
N THR A 87 -4.49 12.13 0.52
CA THR A 87 -4.09 13.42 1.09
C THR A 87 -4.65 13.61 2.50
N LEU A 88 -5.93 13.28 2.72
CA LEU A 88 -6.57 13.38 4.04
C LEU A 88 -5.95 12.42 5.06
N LEU A 89 -5.67 11.18 4.66
CA LEU A 89 -5.05 10.19 5.53
C LEU A 89 -3.61 10.63 5.90
N PHE A 90 -2.82 11.05 4.91
CA PHE A 90 -1.45 11.53 5.15
C PHE A 90 -1.40 12.73 6.08
N ARG A 91 -2.31 13.70 5.92
CA ARG A 91 -2.44 14.82 6.85
C ARG A 91 -2.73 14.36 8.28
N ARG A 92 -3.61 13.37 8.47
CA ARG A 92 -3.92 12.81 9.81
C ARG A 92 -2.73 12.09 10.43
N LEU A 93 -1.90 11.45 9.61
CA LEU A 93 -0.74 10.68 10.06
C LEU A 93 0.55 11.52 10.16
N GLY A 94 0.55 12.77 9.69
CA GLY A 94 1.74 13.62 9.63
C GLY A 94 2.79 13.11 8.63
N ILE A 95 2.34 12.48 7.54
CA ILE A 95 3.21 11.97 6.48
C ILE A 95 3.34 13.04 5.40
N GLU A 96 4.58 13.42 5.11
CA GLU A 96 4.89 14.40 4.07
C GLU A 96 5.48 13.71 2.82
N PRO A 97 5.19 14.21 1.62
CA PRO A 97 5.86 13.76 0.40
C PRO A 97 7.38 13.95 0.50
N MET A 98 8.13 13.04 -0.10
CA MET A 98 9.58 13.21 -0.26
C MET A 98 9.86 14.41 -1.17
N GLU A 99 10.73 15.32 -0.73
CA GLU A 99 11.21 16.40 -1.59
C GLU A 99 11.95 15.82 -2.79
N LEU A 100 11.54 16.23 -4.00
CA LEU A 100 12.30 15.94 -5.19
C LEU A 100 13.59 16.74 -5.10
N ALA A 101 14.73 16.05 -5.07
CA ALA A 101 16.02 16.72 -5.20
C ALA A 101 16.00 17.54 -6.49
N THR A 102 16.15 18.86 -6.35
CA THR A 102 16.31 19.76 -7.48
C THR A 102 17.61 19.34 -8.16
N GLN A 103 17.53 18.87 -9.41
CA GLN A 103 18.71 18.61 -10.23
C GLN A 103 19.34 19.92 -10.67
#